data_AF-A0A1H1E9Y3-F1
#
_entry.id   AF-A0A1H1E9Y3-F1
#
_cell.length_a   1.000
_cell.length_b   1.000
_cell.length_c   1.000
_cell.angle_alpha   90.00
_cell.angle_beta   90.00
_cell.angle_gamma   90.00
#
_symmetry.space_group_name_H-M   'P 1'
#
loop_
_entity.id
_entity.type
_entity.pdbx_description
1 polymer ?
#
loop_
_entity_poly.entity_id
_entity_poly.type
_entity_poly.pdbx_seq_one_letter_code
_entity_poly.pdbx_strand_id
1 'polypeptide(L)'
;MTTRMVIVDSRQGGRSAHLDNVVPFPRRVFSTGRSRGTAVAEATVLQLPRRTSERSRAAGGGPMYCPFCKNEDTRVVDSRVFDDGQGIRRRRSCNECGRRFTTVESAVMAVVKRNGVTEPFSREKVVKGVRRACQGRDVAEDDLHKLAQQVEEAIRATGVAEVPANEVGLAILGPLRDLDEVAYLRFASVYKGFSSIEDFEAAIRELRTRAAAADPTDAA
;
A
#
# COMPACT_ATOMS: atom_id res chain seq x y z
N MET A 1 -7.14 -48.99 -32.33
CA MET A 1 -7.47 -47.54 -32.24
C MET A 1 -7.99 -47.30 -30.83
N THR A 2 -7.17 -46.73 -29.96
CA THR A 2 -7.41 -46.70 -28.51
C THR A 2 -8.01 -45.36 -28.11
N THR A 3 -9.28 -45.38 -27.74
CA THR A 3 -10.04 -44.26 -27.18
C THR A 3 -9.50 -43.90 -25.80
N ARG A 4 -9.26 -42.61 -25.53
CA ARG A 4 -9.08 -42.09 -24.18
C ARG A 4 -10.05 -40.95 -23.92
N MET A 5 -11.13 -41.32 -23.25
CA MET A 5 -12.22 -40.50 -22.73
C MET A 5 -11.71 -39.73 -21.50
N VAL A 6 -11.85 -38.40 -21.48
CA VAL A 6 -11.54 -37.58 -20.30
C VAL A 6 -12.85 -37.28 -19.59
N ILE A 7 -12.97 -37.79 -18.37
CA ILE A 7 -14.11 -37.62 -17.46
C ILE A 7 -14.08 -36.20 -16.90
N VAL A 8 -15.19 -35.47 -17.02
CA VAL A 8 -15.41 -34.17 -16.37
C VAL A 8 -16.26 -34.41 -15.13
N ASP A 9 -15.67 -34.31 -13.94
CA ASP A 9 -16.40 -34.43 -12.68
C ASP A 9 -17.09 -33.09 -12.35
N SER A 10 -18.39 -33.08 -12.59
CA SER A 10 -19.32 -32.05 -12.11
C SER A 10 -20.11 -32.67 -10.96
N ARG A 11 -19.76 -32.32 -9.71
CA ARG A 11 -20.64 -32.08 -8.55
C ARG A 11 -19.86 -32.24 -7.25
N GLN A 12 -19.61 -31.12 -6.57
CA GLN A 12 -19.76 -31.07 -5.12
C GLN A 12 -20.12 -29.65 -4.72
N GLY A 13 -21.41 -29.47 -4.41
CA GLY A 13 -21.92 -28.30 -3.73
C GLY A 13 -21.83 -28.47 -2.21
N GLY A 14 -21.70 -27.33 -1.54
CA GLY A 14 -22.24 -27.11 -0.22
C GLY A 14 -21.33 -27.47 0.96
N ARG A 15 -20.73 -26.44 1.56
CA ARG A 15 -20.87 -26.17 3.00
C ARG A 15 -20.41 -24.75 3.34
N SER A 16 -21.39 -23.94 3.74
CA SER A 16 -21.34 -22.93 4.80
C SER A 16 -19.97 -22.65 5.42
N ALA A 17 -19.46 -21.46 5.17
CA ALA A 17 -18.76 -20.67 6.18
C ALA A 17 -19.44 -19.29 6.25
N HIS A 18 -20.61 -19.28 6.89
CA HIS A 18 -21.00 -18.13 7.70
C HIS A 18 -19.89 -17.87 8.74
N LEU A 19 -19.77 -16.60 9.14
CA LEU A 19 -19.08 -16.02 10.31
C LEU A 19 -17.95 -15.05 9.95
N ASP A 20 -18.39 -13.80 9.78
CA ASP A 20 -17.95 -12.68 10.61
C ASP A 20 -16.45 -12.41 10.70
N ASN A 21 -15.98 -11.52 9.82
CA ASN A 21 -14.97 -10.55 10.21
C ASN A 21 -15.32 -9.18 9.60
N VAL A 22 -16.50 -8.71 10.00
CA VAL A 22 -16.79 -7.29 10.07
C VAL A 22 -15.82 -6.71 11.08
N VAL A 23 -14.84 -5.93 10.63
CA VAL A 23 -13.96 -5.20 11.53
C VAL A 23 -14.85 -4.31 12.42
N PRO A 24 -14.91 -4.53 13.74
CA PRO A 24 -15.73 -3.70 14.60
C PRO A 24 -15.03 -2.34 14.72
N PHE A 25 -15.76 -1.26 14.39
CA PHE A 25 -15.41 0.10 14.73
C PHE A 25 -15.98 0.42 16.12
N PRO A 26 -15.15 0.59 17.17
CA PRO A 26 -15.66 1.01 18.46
C PRO A 26 -15.70 2.53 18.58
N ARG A 27 -16.72 2.97 19.33
CA ARG A 27 -17.10 4.34 19.69
C ARG A 27 -16.01 5.04 20.52
N ARG A 28 -15.90 6.36 20.33
CA ARG A 28 -15.00 7.28 21.06
C ARG A 28 -15.31 7.27 22.56
N VAL A 29 -14.26 7.14 23.39
CA VAL A 29 -14.29 7.53 24.80
C VAL A 29 -13.36 8.74 24.96
N PHE A 30 -13.95 9.84 25.43
CA PHE A 30 -13.27 11.07 25.84
C PHE A 30 -12.45 10.78 27.11
N SER A 31 -11.16 11.15 27.12
CA SER A 31 -10.42 11.39 28.36
C SER A 31 -9.65 12.70 28.25
N THR A 32 -9.96 13.58 29.20
CA THR A 32 -9.40 14.92 29.38
C THR A 32 -8.14 14.86 30.24
N GLY A 33 -7.11 15.61 29.82
CA GLY A 33 -6.17 16.34 30.68
C GLY A 33 -5.14 15.54 31.52
N ARG A 34 -3.86 15.90 31.40
CA ARG A 34 -3.16 16.80 32.35
C ARG A 34 -1.64 16.73 32.15
N SER A 35 -1.07 17.87 31.80
CA SER A 35 0.35 18.20 31.79
C SER A 35 0.97 18.18 33.20
N ARG A 36 2.23 17.72 33.33
CA ARG A 36 3.31 18.30 34.16
C ARG A 36 4.53 17.38 34.20
N GLY A 37 5.73 17.95 34.14
CA GLY A 37 6.94 17.34 34.71
C GLY A 37 8.17 17.35 33.81
N THR A 38 8.84 18.50 33.75
CA THR A 38 10.22 18.66 33.29
C THR A 38 11.19 17.93 34.23
N ALA A 39 12.08 17.10 33.69
CA ALA A 39 13.31 16.67 34.34
C ALA A 39 14.42 16.59 33.28
N VAL A 40 15.33 17.56 33.33
CA VAL A 40 16.59 17.56 32.59
C VAL A 40 17.56 16.64 33.32
N ALA A 41 18.02 15.58 32.65
CA ALA A 41 19.08 14.71 33.13
C ALA A 41 20.34 14.97 32.28
N GLU A 42 21.40 15.43 32.94
CA GLU A 42 22.75 15.55 32.39
C GLU A 42 23.26 14.18 31.97
N ALA A 43 23.61 14.05 30.68
CA ALA A 43 24.27 12.86 30.14
C ALA A 43 25.77 13.14 30.02
N THR A 44 26.54 12.51 30.90
CA THR A 44 28.00 12.45 30.88
C THR A 44 28.48 11.83 29.56
N VAL A 45 29.26 12.59 28.79
CA VAL A 45 29.90 12.15 27.55
C VAL A 45 31.06 11.22 27.90
N LEU A 46 30.82 9.91 27.84
CA LEU A 46 31.89 8.92 27.82
C LEU A 46 32.36 8.73 26.37
N GLN A 47 33.56 9.24 26.09
CA GLN A 47 34.27 9.08 24.82
C GLN A 47 34.49 7.59 24.50
N LEU A 48 33.75 7.05 23.53
CA LEU A 48 34.00 5.72 22.95
C LEU A 48 35.21 5.78 22.00
N PRO A 49 36.09 4.74 21.99
CA PRO A 49 37.27 4.72 21.13
C PRO A 49 36.87 4.65 19.65
N ARG A 50 37.56 5.44 18.82
CA ARG A 50 37.40 5.51 17.37
C ARG A 50 37.70 4.14 16.75
N ARG A 51 36.65 3.40 16.37
CA ARG A 51 36.78 2.22 15.52
C ARG A 51 37.33 2.64 14.16
N THR A 52 38.52 2.14 13.87
CA THR A 52 39.19 2.22 12.57
C THR A 52 38.33 1.57 11.48
N SER A 53 38.21 2.31 10.38
CA SER A 53 37.77 1.94 9.04
C SER A 53 37.58 0.44 8.75
N GLU A 54 36.32 -0.02 8.77
CA GLU A 54 35.88 -1.09 7.89
C GLU A 54 34.87 -0.49 6.91
N ARG A 55 35.29 -0.46 5.64
CA ARG A 55 34.46 -0.06 4.50
C ARG A 55 33.17 -0.89 4.50
N SER A 56 32.08 -0.25 4.89
CA SER A 56 30.87 -0.14 4.07
C SER A 56 30.74 -1.17 2.94
N ARG A 57 30.16 -2.33 3.28
CA ARG A 57 29.32 -3.11 2.37
C ARG A 57 27.95 -3.35 3.01
N ALA A 58 27.29 -2.26 3.36
CA ALA A 58 25.85 -2.28 3.59
C ALA A 58 25.15 -2.04 2.25
N ALA A 59 25.05 -3.09 1.43
CA ALA A 59 24.10 -3.15 0.33
C ALA A 59 23.24 -4.39 0.59
N GLY A 60 22.02 -4.16 1.08
CA GLY A 60 21.08 -5.21 1.45
C GLY A 60 20.77 -6.14 0.28
N GLY A 61 21.13 -7.40 0.43
CA GLY A 61 20.83 -8.47 -0.51
C GLY A 61 21.65 -9.70 -0.13
N GLY A 62 21.07 -10.61 0.66
CA GLY A 62 21.71 -11.89 0.96
C GLY A 62 22.05 -12.68 -0.32
N PRO A 63 22.97 -13.67 -0.26
CA PRO A 63 23.28 -14.50 -1.41
C PRO A 63 22.00 -15.18 -1.93
N MET A 64 21.75 -15.05 -3.24
CA MET A 64 20.58 -15.65 -3.89
C MET A 64 20.94 -17.05 -4.35
N TYR A 65 20.23 -18.03 -3.83
CA TYR A 65 20.47 -19.45 -4.14
C TYR A 65 19.85 -19.87 -5.48
N CYS A 66 20.52 -20.79 -6.17
CA CYS A 66 20.01 -21.44 -7.36
C CYS A 66 18.79 -22.31 -7.01
N PRO A 67 17.61 -22.12 -7.64
CA PRO A 67 16.42 -22.91 -7.33
C PRO A 67 16.53 -24.40 -7.73
N PHE A 68 17.57 -24.77 -8.49
CA PHE A 68 17.74 -26.13 -9.00
C PHE A 68 18.75 -26.96 -8.21
N CYS A 69 19.91 -26.39 -7.86
CA CYS A 69 20.98 -27.09 -7.13
C CYS A 69 21.30 -26.46 -5.76
N LYS A 70 20.61 -25.37 -5.37
CA LYS A 70 20.80 -24.64 -4.11
C LYS A 70 22.17 -23.99 -3.89
N ASN A 71 23.03 -24.00 -4.89
CA ASN A 71 24.30 -23.29 -4.83
C ASN A 71 24.11 -21.77 -4.78
N GLU A 72 24.98 -21.09 -4.04
CA GLU A 72 25.02 -19.64 -3.88
C GLU A 72 25.70 -18.92 -5.05
N ASP A 73 26.55 -19.62 -5.81
CA ASP A 73 27.27 -19.03 -6.94
C ASP A 73 26.38 -18.85 -8.18
N THR A 74 25.71 -17.70 -8.22
CA THR A 74 24.81 -17.28 -9.29
C THR A 74 25.20 -15.92 -9.86
N ARG A 75 25.29 -15.82 -11.18
CA ARG A 75 25.69 -14.60 -11.91
C ARG A 75 24.47 -13.91 -12.54
N VAL A 76 24.37 -12.60 -12.38
CA VAL A 76 23.37 -11.78 -13.11
C VAL A 76 23.80 -11.62 -14.57
N VAL A 77 22.91 -11.97 -15.49
CA VAL A 77 23.12 -11.91 -16.95
C VAL A 77 22.43 -10.70 -17.55
N ASP A 78 21.21 -10.40 -17.11
CA ASP A 78 20.39 -9.31 -17.64
C ASP A 78 19.56 -8.71 -16.51
N SER A 79 19.35 -7.39 -16.54
CA SER A 79 18.59 -6.65 -15.54
C SER A 79 17.67 -5.67 -16.23
N ARG A 80 16.38 -5.73 -15.94
CA ARG A 80 15.35 -4.84 -16.51
C ARG A 80 14.45 -4.31 -15.42
N VAL A 81 14.04 -3.04 -15.56
CA VAL A 81 12.95 -2.48 -14.75
C VAL A 81 11.61 -3.03 -15.23
N PHE A 82 10.68 -3.27 -14.30
CA PHE A 82 9.31 -3.71 -14.57
C PHE A 82 8.34 -3.03 -13.59
N ASP A 83 7.04 -3.10 -13.88
CA ASP A 83 5.98 -2.50 -13.05
C ASP A 83 6.21 -0.99 -12.85
N ASP A 84 6.33 -0.25 -13.95
CA ASP A 84 6.57 1.21 -13.98
C ASP A 84 7.78 1.67 -13.12
N GLY A 85 8.83 0.83 -13.08
CA GLY A 85 10.05 1.12 -12.33
C GLY A 85 10.03 0.68 -10.87
N GLN A 86 8.95 0.02 -10.42
CA GLN A 86 8.77 -0.40 -9.04
C GLN A 86 9.50 -1.71 -8.68
N GLY A 87 9.94 -2.47 -9.69
CA GLY A 87 10.73 -3.66 -9.50
C GLY A 87 11.83 -3.81 -10.53
N ILE A 88 12.85 -4.59 -10.17
CA ILE A 88 13.91 -5.02 -11.05
C ILE A 88 13.79 -6.52 -11.25
N ARG A 89 13.57 -6.92 -12.50
CA ARG A 89 13.63 -8.31 -12.92
C ARG A 89 15.05 -8.63 -13.39
N ARG A 90 15.71 -9.57 -12.73
CA ARG A 90 17.08 -10.00 -13.05
C ARG A 90 17.10 -11.44 -13.54
N ARG A 91 17.66 -11.67 -14.73
CA ARG A 91 17.96 -13.02 -15.23
C ARG A 91 19.31 -13.45 -14.68
N ARG A 92 19.35 -14.57 -13.95
CA ARG A 92 20.56 -15.14 -13.34
C ARG A 92 20.90 -16.48 -13.98
N SER A 93 22.19 -16.83 -14.01
CA SER A 93 22.71 -18.14 -14.40
C SER A 93 23.50 -18.75 -13.25
N CYS A 94 23.29 -20.04 -12.95
CA CYS A 94 24.09 -20.77 -11.99
C CYS A 94 25.37 -21.30 -12.65
N ASN A 95 26.52 -21.14 -12.00
CA ASN A 95 27.81 -21.58 -12.54
C ASN A 95 28.01 -23.10 -12.41
N GLU A 96 27.35 -23.76 -11.46
CA GLU A 96 27.47 -25.21 -11.24
C GLU A 96 26.58 -26.03 -12.17
N CYS A 97 25.28 -25.71 -12.25
CA CYS A 97 24.34 -26.48 -13.07
C CYS A 97 24.03 -25.86 -14.44
N GLY A 98 24.57 -24.68 -14.74
CA GLY A 98 24.40 -23.96 -16.02
C GLY A 98 23.00 -23.41 -16.29
N ARG A 99 22.02 -23.68 -15.41
CA ARG A 99 20.62 -23.29 -15.62
C ARG A 99 20.41 -21.79 -15.39
N ARG A 100 19.50 -21.22 -16.16
CA ARG A 100 19.07 -19.82 -16.06
C ARG A 100 17.73 -19.71 -15.34
N PHE A 101 17.58 -18.72 -14.48
CA PHE A 101 16.35 -18.41 -13.76
C PHE A 101 16.18 -16.90 -13.66
N THR A 102 15.00 -16.45 -13.22
CA THR A 102 14.70 -15.02 -13.09
C THR A 102 14.29 -14.70 -11.67
N THR A 103 14.87 -13.67 -11.09
CA THR A 103 14.51 -13.13 -9.78
C THR A 103 13.83 -11.79 -9.96
N VAL A 104 12.84 -11.49 -9.11
CA VAL A 104 12.18 -10.20 -9.06
C VAL A 104 12.54 -9.57 -7.73
N GLU A 105 13.12 -8.37 -7.79
CA GLU A 105 13.47 -7.57 -6.63
C GLU A 105 12.57 -6.35 -6.63
N SER A 106 11.77 -6.18 -5.59
CA SER A 106 10.84 -5.05 -5.46
C SER A 106 11.00 -4.43 -4.08
N ALA A 107 11.00 -3.09 -4.03
CA ALA A 107 10.96 -2.38 -2.76
C ALA A 107 9.55 -2.53 -2.16
N VAL A 108 9.44 -3.30 -1.09
CA VAL A 108 8.20 -3.54 -0.37
C VAL A 108 8.01 -2.45 0.68
N MET A 109 6.88 -1.74 0.59
CA MET A 109 6.43 -0.81 1.61
C MET A 109 5.48 -1.52 2.57
N ALA A 110 5.65 -1.27 3.86
CA ALA A 110 4.83 -1.85 4.91
C ALA A 110 3.75 -0.85 5.37
N VAL A 111 2.57 -1.37 5.70
CA VAL A 111 1.45 -0.60 6.25
C VAL A 111 1.26 -1.00 7.69
N VAL A 112 1.42 -0.03 8.59
CA VAL A 112 1.20 -0.22 10.03
C VAL A 112 -0.27 0.00 10.35
N LYS A 113 -0.95 -1.05 10.80
CA LYS A 113 -2.36 -0.99 11.21
C LYS A 113 -2.51 -0.35 12.59
N ARG A 114 -3.74 0.06 12.94
CA ARG A 114 -4.04 0.68 14.25
C ARG A 114 -3.75 -0.23 15.44
N ASN A 115 -3.78 -1.54 15.25
CA ASN A 115 -3.43 -2.53 16.27
C ASN A 115 -1.91 -2.81 16.35
N GLY A 116 -1.09 -2.07 15.59
CA GLY A 116 0.36 -2.24 15.52
C GLY A 116 0.84 -3.37 14.61
N VAL A 117 -0.07 -4.15 14.00
CA VAL A 117 0.30 -5.19 13.04
C VAL A 117 0.75 -4.54 11.73
N THR A 118 1.92 -4.94 11.25
CA THR A 118 2.46 -4.50 9.97
C THR A 118 2.16 -5.53 8.89
N GLU A 119 1.70 -5.06 7.72
CA GLU A 119 1.49 -5.91 6.55
C GLU A 119 2.03 -5.22 5.28
N PRO A 120 2.38 -5.97 4.23
CA PRO A 120 2.75 -5.36 2.96
C PRO A 120 1.62 -4.51 2.37
N PHE A 121 1.96 -3.36 1.77
CA PHE A 121 1.02 -2.58 0.98
C PHE A 121 0.44 -3.43 -0.17
N SER A 122 -0.86 -3.27 -0.43
CA SER A 122 -1.56 -4.02 -1.47
C SER A 122 -2.58 -3.11 -2.18
N ARG A 123 -2.41 -2.94 -3.49
CA ARG A 123 -3.37 -2.20 -4.34
C ARG A 123 -4.77 -2.80 -4.26
N GLU A 124 -4.89 -4.13 -4.19
CA GLU A 124 -6.18 -4.81 -4.08
C GLU A 124 -6.96 -4.41 -2.82
N LYS A 125 -6.27 -4.16 -1.70
CA LYS A 125 -6.91 -3.68 -0.46
C LYS A 125 -7.41 -2.25 -0.61
N VAL A 126 -6.68 -1.41 -1.34
CA VAL A 126 -7.12 -0.04 -1.68
C VAL A 126 -8.38 -0.10 -2.53
N VAL A 127 -8.36 -0.87 -3.63
CA VAL A 127 -9.53 -1.06 -4.51
C VAL A 127 -10.75 -1.55 -3.73
N LYS A 128 -10.59 -2.59 -2.89
CA LYS A 128 -11.67 -3.11 -2.04
C LYS A 128 -12.24 -2.07 -1.08
N GLY A 129 -11.39 -1.22 -0.50
CA GLY A 129 -11.80 -0.12 0.38
C GLY A 129 -12.61 0.96 -0.35
N VAL A 130 -12.10 1.41 -1.51
CA VAL A 130 -12.72 2.47 -2.33
C VAL A 130 -14.02 2.00 -2.98
N ARG A 131 -14.08 0.73 -3.41
CA ARG A 131 -15.29 0.14 -4.02
C ARG A 131 -16.53 0.31 -3.15
N ARG A 132 -16.38 0.23 -1.82
CA ARG A 132 -17.50 0.44 -0.89
C ARG A 132 -18.05 1.87 -0.96
N ALA A 133 -17.19 2.88 -1.08
CA ALA A 133 -17.62 4.27 -1.23
C ALA A 133 -18.30 4.53 -2.60
N CYS A 134 -17.86 3.82 -3.64
CA CYS A 134 -18.38 3.92 -5.01
C CYS A 134 -19.66 3.11 -5.26
N GLN A 135 -20.26 2.47 -4.26
CA GLN A 135 -21.48 1.67 -4.45
C GLN A 135 -22.63 2.53 -5.01
N GLY A 136 -23.23 2.05 -6.12
CA GLY A 136 -24.30 2.75 -6.83
C GLY A 136 -23.85 3.97 -7.63
N ARG A 137 -22.54 4.07 -7.96
CA ARG A 137 -21.97 5.09 -8.84
C ARG A 137 -21.45 4.43 -10.12
N ASP A 138 -21.46 5.17 -11.22
CA ASP A 138 -20.94 4.71 -12.51
C ASP A 138 -19.42 4.90 -12.57
N VAL A 139 -18.70 4.06 -11.81
CA VAL A 139 -17.23 4.05 -11.76
C VAL A 139 -16.73 2.72 -12.33
N ALA A 140 -15.89 2.77 -13.35
CA ALA A 140 -15.32 1.57 -13.96
C ALA A 140 -14.26 0.94 -13.04
N GLU A 141 -14.14 -0.39 -13.09
CA GLU A 141 -13.13 -1.12 -12.31
C GLU A 141 -11.71 -0.69 -12.66
N ASP A 142 -11.44 -0.43 -13.94
CA ASP A 142 -10.11 0.02 -14.39
C ASP A 142 -9.72 1.36 -13.77
N ASP A 143 -10.68 2.26 -13.53
CA ASP A 143 -10.40 3.54 -12.89
C ASP A 143 -10.10 3.39 -11.40
N LEU A 144 -10.70 2.41 -10.72
CA LEU A 144 -10.32 2.05 -9.35
C LEU A 144 -8.89 1.50 -9.29
N HIS A 145 -8.48 0.72 -10.28
CA HIS A 145 -7.11 0.21 -10.39
C HIS A 145 -6.10 1.34 -10.64
N LYS A 146 -6.41 2.28 -11.55
CA LYS A 146 -5.58 3.48 -11.79
C LYS A 146 -5.46 4.33 -10.53
N LEU A 147 -6.57 4.52 -9.81
CA LEU A 147 -6.58 5.23 -8.54
C LEU A 147 -5.66 4.55 -7.52
N ALA A 148 -5.73 3.22 -7.39
CA ALA A 148 -4.89 2.49 -6.46
C ALA A 148 -3.39 2.58 -6.83
N GLN A 149 -3.07 2.64 -8.13
CA GLN A 149 -1.71 2.90 -8.60
C GLN A 149 -1.24 4.31 -8.22
N GLN A 150 -2.04 5.35 -8.48
CA GLN A 150 -1.71 6.73 -8.10
C GLN A 150 -1.47 6.87 -6.59
N VAL A 151 -2.28 6.19 -5.77
CA VAL A 151 -2.11 6.17 -4.31
C VAL A 151 -0.79 5.51 -3.93
N GLU A 152 -0.44 4.37 -4.53
CA GLU A 152 0.85 3.74 -4.26
C GLU A 152 2.02 4.64 -4.64
N GLU A 153 1.96 5.25 -5.82
CA GLU A 153 3.00 6.16 -6.32
C GLU A 153 3.17 7.37 -5.39
N ALA A 154 2.07 7.99 -4.97
CA ALA A 154 2.09 9.13 -4.04
C ALA A 154 2.72 8.76 -2.71
N ILE A 155 2.37 7.59 -2.15
CA ILE A 155 2.95 7.14 -0.89
C ILE A 155 4.43 6.77 -1.09
N ARG A 156 4.79 6.07 -2.17
CA ARG A 156 6.18 5.70 -2.47
C ARG A 156 7.06 6.95 -2.65
N ALA A 157 6.53 8.02 -3.23
CA ALA A 157 7.24 9.29 -3.40
C ALA A 157 7.62 9.96 -2.07
N THR A 158 6.95 9.61 -0.95
CA THR A 158 7.35 10.08 0.39
C THR A 158 8.65 9.45 0.89
N GLY A 159 9.09 8.33 0.30
CA GLY A 159 10.33 7.65 0.65
C GLY A 159 10.31 6.88 1.98
N VAL A 160 9.14 6.74 2.60
CA VAL A 160 8.99 6.07 3.91
C VAL A 160 8.80 4.56 3.71
N ALA A 161 9.52 3.75 4.48
CA ALA A 161 9.43 2.28 4.38
C ALA A 161 8.17 1.71 5.05
N GLU A 162 7.67 2.40 6.09
CA GLU A 162 6.48 2.02 6.85
C GLU A 162 5.50 3.19 6.92
N VAL A 163 4.25 2.93 6.58
CA VAL A 163 3.22 3.96 6.46
C VAL A 163 2.01 3.59 7.31
N PRO A 164 1.54 4.49 8.19
CA PRO A 164 0.30 4.27 8.94
C PRO A 164 -0.89 4.06 8.00
N ALA A 165 -1.75 3.09 8.32
CA ALA A 165 -2.95 2.81 7.52
C ALA A 165 -3.89 4.02 7.38
N ASN A 166 -3.85 4.97 8.32
CA ASN A 166 -4.60 6.21 8.22
C ASN A 166 -4.09 7.11 7.09
N GLU A 167 -2.77 7.20 6.91
CA GLU A 167 -2.15 8.00 5.84
C GLU A 167 -2.47 7.43 4.47
N VAL A 168 -2.51 6.09 4.34
CA VAL A 168 -3.01 5.44 3.11
C VAL A 168 -4.44 5.87 2.79
N GLY A 169 -5.30 5.94 3.81
CA GLY A 169 -6.68 6.42 3.67
C GLY A 169 -6.76 7.88 3.23
N LEU A 170 -5.90 8.75 3.78
CA LEU A 170 -5.84 10.15 3.39
C LEU A 170 -5.29 10.33 1.97
N ALA A 171 -4.32 9.51 1.55
CA ALA A 171 -3.76 9.54 0.20
C ALA A 171 -4.79 9.18 -0.89
N ILE A 172 -5.79 8.36 -0.56
CA ILE A 172 -6.90 8.00 -1.47
C ILE A 172 -7.78 9.21 -1.80
N LEU A 173 -7.93 10.17 -0.88
CA LEU A 173 -8.91 11.25 -1.00
C LEU A 173 -8.67 12.16 -2.21
N GLY A 174 -7.41 12.43 -2.56
CA GLY A 174 -7.06 13.25 -3.72
C GLY A 174 -7.55 12.62 -5.03
N PRO A 175 -7.02 11.45 -5.41
CA PRO A 175 -7.47 10.71 -6.59
C PRO A 175 -8.98 10.39 -6.61
N LEU A 176 -9.56 10.04 -5.45
CA LEU A 176 -10.98 9.70 -5.39
C LEU A 176 -11.89 10.90 -5.64
N ARG A 177 -11.48 12.09 -5.19
CA ARG A 177 -12.20 13.34 -5.46
C ARG A 177 -12.26 13.67 -6.94
N ASP A 178 -11.19 13.36 -7.66
CA ASP A 178 -11.07 13.63 -9.09
C ASP A 178 -11.88 12.62 -9.90
N LEU A 179 -12.12 11.42 -9.33
CA LEU A 179 -12.91 10.36 -9.93
C LEU A 179 -14.42 10.53 -9.69
N ASP A 180 -14.84 10.75 -8.45
CA ASP A 180 -16.25 10.96 -8.10
C ASP A 180 -16.41 11.72 -6.76
N GLU A 181 -17.00 12.90 -6.82
CA GLU A 181 -17.16 13.79 -5.66
C GLU A 181 -18.04 13.18 -4.55
N VAL A 182 -19.05 12.40 -4.90
CA VAL A 182 -19.98 11.78 -3.94
C VAL A 182 -19.29 10.63 -3.21
N ALA A 183 -18.55 9.78 -3.93
CA ALA A 183 -17.72 8.73 -3.36
C ALA A 183 -16.63 9.33 -2.46
N TYR A 184 -16.02 10.45 -2.86
CA TYR A 184 -15.12 11.22 -2.00
C TYR A 184 -15.78 11.64 -0.70
N LEU A 185 -16.97 12.26 -0.72
CA LEU A 185 -17.66 12.68 0.50
C LEU A 185 -17.97 11.49 1.43
N ARG A 186 -18.43 10.37 0.87
CA ARG A 186 -18.68 9.13 1.62
C ARG A 186 -17.39 8.62 2.29
N PHE A 187 -16.30 8.57 1.54
CA PHE A 187 -15.02 8.08 2.04
C PHE A 187 -14.41 9.05 3.08
N ALA A 188 -14.44 10.35 2.80
CA ALA A 188 -13.94 11.42 3.67
C ALA A 188 -14.65 11.41 5.02
N SER A 189 -15.95 11.11 5.07
CA SER A 189 -16.71 11.06 6.33
C SER A 189 -16.06 10.14 7.38
N VAL A 190 -15.47 9.02 6.94
CA VAL A 190 -14.82 8.05 7.85
C VAL A 190 -13.39 8.47 8.17
N TYR A 191 -12.60 8.86 7.16
CA TYR A 191 -11.16 9.08 7.32
C TYR A 191 -10.78 10.48 7.81
N LYS A 192 -11.58 11.51 7.49
CA LYS A 192 -11.49 12.85 8.11
C LYS A 192 -12.35 12.96 9.38
N GLY A 193 -13.17 11.94 9.67
CA GLY A 193 -13.92 11.84 10.93
C GLY A 193 -15.06 12.85 11.05
N PHE A 194 -15.83 13.04 9.97
CA PHE A 194 -16.97 13.94 9.95
C PHE A 194 -17.99 13.51 11.01
N SER A 195 -18.42 14.47 11.81
CA SER A 195 -19.31 14.24 12.94
C SER A 195 -20.49 15.22 12.96
N SER A 196 -20.44 16.25 12.13
CA SER A 196 -21.39 17.36 12.09
C SER A 196 -21.80 17.67 10.66
N ILE A 197 -22.91 18.40 10.49
CA ILE A 197 -23.35 18.85 9.15
C ILE A 197 -22.34 19.86 8.59
N GLU A 198 -21.76 20.67 9.47
CA GLU A 198 -20.75 21.67 9.18
C GLU A 198 -19.50 21.06 8.52
N ASP A 199 -19.11 19.84 8.93
CA ASP A 199 -18.00 19.10 8.29
C ASP A 199 -18.30 18.79 6.81
N PHE A 200 -19.55 18.40 6.52
CA PHE A 200 -19.99 18.16 5.14
C PHE A 200 -20.06 19.47 4.35
N GLU A 201 -20.59 20.54 4.94
CA GLU A 201 -20.66 21.85 4.29
C GLU A 201 -19.26 22.37 3.93
N ALA A 202 -18.29 22.23 4.83
CA ALA A 202 -16.91 22.59 4.57
C ALA A 202 -16.31 21.77 3.40
N ALA A 203 -16.54 20.46 3.38
CA ALA A 203 -16.08 19.59 2.30
C ALA A 203 -16.74 19.93 0.95
N ILE A 204 -18.04 20.22 0.94
CA ILE A 204 -18.78 20.62 -0.27
C ILE A 204 -18.27 21.99 -0.78
N ARG A 205 -17.98 22.93 0.13
CA ARG A 205 -17.41 24.23 -0.24
C ARG A 205 -16.04 24.07 -0.90
N GLU A 206 -15.20 23.18 -0.36
CA GLU A 206 -13.89 22.84 -0.95
C GLU A 206 -14.05 22.30 -2.40
N LEU A 207 -15.00 21.38 -2.61
CA LEU A 207 -15.31 20.83 -3.94
C LEU A 207 -15.75 21.91 -4.93
N ARG A 208 -16.71 22.76 -4.53
CA ARG A 208 -17.21 23.87 -5.38
C ARG A 208 -16.11 24.86 -5.77
N THR A 209 -15.25 25.21 -4.82
CA THR A 209 -14.15 26.16 -5.06
C THR A 209 -13.17 25.60 -6.08
N ARG A 210 -12.90 24.29 -6.00
CA ARG A 210 -12.03 23.61 -6.95
C ARG A 210 -12.66 23.47 -8.33
N ALA A 211 -13.96 23.16 -8.41
CA ALA A 211 -14.69 23.11 -9.68
C ALA A 211 -14.63 24.48 -10.40
N ALA A 212 -14.87 25.57 -9.66
CA ALA A 212 -14.76 26.93 -10.20
C ALA A 212 -13.33 27.30 -10.65
N ALA A 213 -12.29 26.73 -10.04
CA ALA A 213 -10.91 26.93 -10.46
C ALA A 213 -10.50 26.09 -11.69
N ALA A 214 -11.21 24.99 -11.96
CA ALA A 214 -10.94 24.10 -13.09
C ALA A 214 -11.59 24.59 -14.40
N ASP A 215 -12.72 25.32 -14.32
CA ASP A 215 -13.41 25.93 -15.46
C ASP A 215 -13.38 27.47 -15.38
N PRO A 216 -12.39 28.15 -15.98
CA PRO A 216 -12.37 29.62 -16.06
C PRO A 216 -13.38 30.19 -17.07
N THR A 217 -14.13 29.34 -17.79
CA THR A 217 -14.96 29.74 -18.95
C THR A 217 -16.34 30.29 -18.59
N ASP A 218 -16.80 30.15 -17.35
CA ASP A 218 -18.13 30.62 -16.87
C ASP A 218 -18.09 31.97 -16.11
N ALA A 219 -16.95 32.68 -16.14
CA ALA A 219 -16.76 33.95 -15.43
C ALA A 219 -16.95 35.21 -16.31
N ALA A 220 -17.75 35.14 -17.38
CA ALA A 220 -18.01 36.26 -18.30
C ALA A 220 -19.50 36.63 -18.39
#